data_AF-A0A2J0MI71-F1
#
_entry.id   AF-A0A2J0MI71-F1
#
_cell.length_a   1.000
_cell.length_b   1.000
_cell.length_c   1.000
_cell.angle_alpha   90.00
_cell.angle_beta   90.00
_cell.angle_gamma   90.00
#
_symmetry.space_group_name_H-M   'P 1'
#
loop_
_entity.id
_entity.type
_entity.pdbx_description
1 polymer ?
#
loop_
_entity_poly.entity_id
_entity_poly.type
_entity_poly.pdbx_seq_one_letter_code
_entity_poly.pdbx_strand_id
1 'polypeptide(L)'
;MKINKKVKLLKNLKIKIKKEIKVGKIIKTFKFKSKVIVWRSEIEKEDDSGVWRFARVPEKISAEIKEIQKGKLRRGWGAIYAKAKIRKSEWVTSIFPDRYSPIYILPLKKQIRYEENLYDGIEINVTIGIWF
;
A
#
# COMPACT_ATOMS: atom_id res chain seq x y z
N MET A 1 20.16 -27.94 27.13
CA MET A 1 20.20 -26.45 27.17
C MET A 1 19.99 -25.79 25.78
N LYS A 2 18.92 -26.12 25.03
CA LYS A 2 18.65 -25.57 23.66
C LYS A 2 17.33 -24.80 23.51
N ILE A 3 16.44 -24.84 24.51
CA ILE A 3 15.07 -24.32 24.43
C ILE A 3 15.04 -22.78 24.50
N ASN A 4 15.98 -22.15 25.23
CA ASN A 4 15.97 -20.70 25.46
C ASN A 4 16.32 -19.84 24.24
N LYS A 5 17.12 -20.34 23.28
CA LYS A 5 17.48 -19.56 22.08
C LYS A 5 16.31 -19.40 21.12
N LYS A 6 15.51 -20.46 20.88
CA LYS A 6 14.35 -20.42 19.96
C LYS A 6 13.23 -19.53 20.49
N VAL A 7 12.96 -19.56 21.80
CA VAL A 7 11.98 -18.69 22.46
C VAL A 7 12.41 -17.22 22.43
N LYS A 8 13.70 -16.94 22.66
CA LYS A 8 14.25 -15.58 22.55
C LYS A 8 14.21 -15.05 21.12
N LEU A 9 14.48 -15.91 20.13
CA LEU A 9 14.39 -15.55 18.71
C LEU A 9 12.94 -15.22 18.31
N LEU A 10 11.97 -16.03 18.72
CA LEU A 10 10.54 -15.80 18.45
C LEU A 10 10.01 -14.55 19.15
N LYS A 11 10.45 -14.28 20.39
CA LYS A 11 10.13 -13.03 21.10
C LYS A 11 10.73 -11.82 20.39
N ASN A 12 11.99 -11.88 19.98
CA ASN A 12 12.65 -10.81 19.25
C ASN A 12 12.03 -10.59 17.85
N LEU A 13 11.59 -11.65 17.17
CA LEU A 13 10.84 -11.55 15.92
C LEU A 13 9.49 -10.87 16.14
N LYS A 14 8.72 -11.29 17.16
CA LYS A 14 7.44 -10.66 17.52
C LYS A 14 7.60 -9.19 17.94
N ILE A 15 8.69 -8.84 18.63
CA ILE A 15 9.02 -7.47 19.02
C ILE A 15 9.41 -6.65 17.78
N LYS A 16 10.19 -7.22 16.85
CA LYS A 16 10.57 -6.57 15.59
C LYS A 16 9.34 -6.34 14.69
N ILE A 17 8.45 -7.32 14.57
CA ILE A 17 7.16 -7.21 13.87
C ILE A 17 6.26 -6.13 14.50
N LYS A 18 6.20 -6.04 15.84
CA LYS A 18 5.46 -4.98 16.54
C LYS A 18 6.09 -3.59 16.41
N LYS A 19 7.42 -3.50 16.25
CA LYS A 19 8.14 -2.24 16.04
C LYS A 19 8.06 -1.76 14.59
N GLU A 20 8.01 -2.66 13.61
CA GLU A 20 8.03 -2.31 12.18
C GLU A 20 6.69 -1.81 11.65
N ILE A 21 5.55 -2.08 12.31
CA ILE A 21 4.27 -1.47 11.90
C ILE A 21 3.33 -1.28 13.10
N LYS A 22 3.26 -0.06 13.66
CA LYS A 22 2.08 0.37 14.41
C LYS A 22 0.94 0.57 13.40
N VAL A 23 0.31 -0.51 12.95
CA VAL A 23 -0.96 -0.42 12.23
C VAL A 23 -1.92 0.26 13.19
N GLY A 24 -2.32 1.48 12.89
CA GLY A 24 -3.37 2.16 13.64
C GLY A 24 -4.67 1.37 13.53
N LYS A 25 -5.64 1.67 14.38
CA LYS A 25 -6.97 1.05 14.26
C LYS A 25 -7.53 1.40 12.88
N ILE A 26 -7.67 0.41 12.00
CA ILE A 26 -8.31 0.60 10.69
C ILE A 26 -9.71 1.15 10.96
N ILE A 27 -10.00 2.33 10.42
CA ILE A 27 -11.28 3.01 10.65
C ILE A 27 -12.27 2.74 9.53
N LYS A 28 -11.79 2.42 8.32
CA LYS A 28 -12.64 2.06 7.19
C LYS A 28 -11.90 1.17 6.20
N THR A 29 -12.64 0.27 5.56
CA THR A 29 -12.13 -0.63 4.53
C THR A 29 -12.91 -0.46 3.23
N PHE A 30 -12.19 -0.43 2.12
CA PHE A 30 -12.73 -0.30 0.78
C PHE A 30 -12.28 -1.48 -0.08
N LYS A 31 -13.15 -1.91 -1.01
CA LYS A 31 -12.84 -2.91 -2.04
C LYS A 31 -13.17 -2.33 -3.40
N PHE A 32 -12.27 -2.48 -4.36
CA PHE A 32 -12.47 -1.96 -5.71
C PHE A 32 -11.63 -2.69 -6.74
N LYS A 33 -12.02 -2.55 -8.00
CA LYS A 33 -11.22 -2.94 -9.15
C LYS A 33 -10.34 -1.77 -9.60
N SER A 34 -9.15 -2.07 -10.10
CA SER A 34 -8.24 -1.07 -10.64
C SER A 34 -7.40 -1.66 -11.76
N LYS A 35 -6.97 -0.82 -12.71
CA LYS A 35 -5.92 -1.19 -13.66
C LYS A 35 -4.56 -0.78 -13.10
N VAL A 36 -3.57 -1.66 -13.26
CA VAL A 36 -2.19 -1.33 -12.91
C VAL A 36 -1.66 -0.29 -13.89
N ILE A 37 -1.36 0.90 -13.38
CA ILE A 37 -0.73 1.98 -14.15
C ILE A 37 0.76 2.03 -13.86
N VAL A 38 1.51 2.53 -14.84
CA VAL A 38 2.97 2.59 -14.79
C VAL A 38 3.41 4.04 -14.84
N TRP A 39 4.40 4.34 -14.02
CA TRP A 39 5.16 5.58 -14.10
C TRP A 39 6.62 5.22 -14.36
N ARG A 40 7.11 5.59 -15.54
CA ARG A 40 8.46 5.31 -16.03
C ARG A 40 9.24 6.62 -16.08
N SER A 41 10.49 6.60 -15.65
CA SER A 41 11.44 7.70 -15.91
C SER A 41 11.85 7.64 -17.39
N GLU A 42 12.00 8.80 -18.04
CA GLU A 42 12.32 8.93 -19.48
C GLU A 42 13.58 8.20 -19.94
N ILE A 43 14.42 7.72 -19.02
CA ILE A 43 15.54 6.84 -19.34
C ILE A 43 14.96 5.46 -19.71
N GLU A 44 14.84 5.20 -21.01
CA GLU A 44 14.46 3.88 -21.54
C GLU A 44 15.53 2.85 -21.19
N LYS A 45 15.37 2.22 -20.03
CA LYS A 45 16.06 0.98 -19.71
C LYS A 45 15.15 -0.19 -20.04
N GLU A 46 15.75 -1.23 -20.60
CA GLU A 46 15.09 -2.52 -20.88
C GLU A 46 14.72 -3.27 -19.58
N ASP A 47 15.36 -2.94 -18.46
CA ASP A 47 15.11 -3.58 -17.17
C ASP A 47 13.99 -2.90 -16.35
N ASP A 48 13.43 -3.62 -15.37
CA ASP A 48 12.39 -3.10 -14.46
C ASP A 48 12.95 -2.11 -13.42
N SER A 49 14.17 -1.60 -13.63
CA SER A 49 14.82 -0.67 -12.70
C SER A 49 14.20 0.73 -12.83
N GLY A 50 13.85 1.34 -11.70
CA GLY A 50 13.21 2.67 -11.68
C GLY A 50 11.75 2.73 -12.11
N VAL A 51 11.11 1.60 -12.47
CA VAL A 51 9.69 1.57 -12.86
C VAL A 51 8.78 1.50 -11.64
N TRP A 52 7.95 2.52 -11.47
CA TRP A 52 6.90 2.56 -10.45
C TRP A 52 5.58 2.08 -11.02
N ARG A 53 4.80 1.36 -10.22
CA ARG A 53 3.46 0.91 -10.59
C ARG A 53 2.49 1.19 -9.48
N PHE A 54 1.27 1.53 -9.87
CA PHE A 54 0.22 1.95 -8.95
C PHE A 54 -1.12 1.33 -9.30
N ALA A 55 -1.99 1.22 -8.29
CA ALA A 55 -3.42 1.08 -8.47
C ALA A 55 -4.10 2.42 -8.21
N ARG A 56 -5.06 2.79 -9.04
CA ARG A 56 -5.93 3.96 -8.82
C ARG A 56 -7.07 3.60 -7.88
N VAL A 57 -7.28 4.42 -6.85
CA VAL A 57 -8.48 4.37 -6.00
C VAL A 57 -9.61 5.11 -6.74
N PRO A 58 -10.76 4.47 -7.04
CA PRO A 58 -11.84 5.13 -7.77
C PRO A 58 -12.26 6.47 -7.17
N GLU A 59 -12.68 7.42 -8.01
CA GLU A 59 -13.02 8.80 -7.60
C GLU A 59 -14.02 8.85 -6.43
N LYS A 60 -15.09 8.05 -6.49
CA LYS A 60 -16.09 8.00 -5.40
C LYS A 60 -15.47 7.62 -4.05
N ILE A 61 -14.58 6.64 -4.05
CA ILE A 61 -13.87 6.20 -2.83
C ILE A 61 -12.86 7.27 -2.40
N SER A 62 -12.16 7.88 -3.36
CA SER A 62 -11.19 8.95 -3.09
C SER A 62 -11.84 10.18 -2.47
N ALA A 63 -13.00 10.59 -2.98
CA ALA A 63 -13.80 11.67 -2.41
C ALA A 63 -14.21 11.35 -0.98
N GLU A 64 -14.70 10.13 -0.72
CA GLU A 64 -15.07 9.69 0.62
C GLU A 64 -13.88 9.69 1.59
N ILE A 65 -12.72 9.21 1.15
CA ILE A 65 -11.48 9.24 1.94
C ILE A 65 -11.08 10.68 2.27
N LYS A 66 -11.20 11.60 1.31
CA LYS A 66 -10.89 13.02 1.48
C LYS A 66 -11.84 13.67 2.50
N GLU A 67 -13.12 13.33 2.47
CA GLU A 67 -14.09 13.77 3.49
C GLU A 67 -13.72 13.25 4.88
N ILE A 68 -13.38 11.96 5.00
CA ILE A 68 -12.94 11.35 6.27
C ILE A 68 -11.63 11.99 6.80
N GLN A 69 -10.79 12.49 5.90
CA GLN A 69 -9.54 13.17 6.24
C GLN A 69 -9.77 14.60 6.77
N LYS A 70 -10.91 15.24 6.47
CA LYS A 70 -11.19 16.60 6.96
C LYS A 70 -11.13 16.64 8.49
N GLY A 71 -10.49 17.66 9.03
CA GLY A 71 -10.30 17.83 10.47
C GLY A 71 -9.25 16.91 11.12
N LYS A 72 -8.55 16.06 10.34
CA LYS A 72 -7.46 15.20 10.85
C LYS A 72 -6.09 15.76 10.45
N LEU A 73 -5.08 15.47 11.27
CA LEU A 73 -3.69 15.85 10.96
C LEU A 73 -3.25 15.17 9.67
N ARG A 74 -2.85 15.97 8.67
CA ARG A 74 -2.32 15.46 7.39
C ARG A 74 -0.83 15.16 7.57
N ARG A 75 -0.37 14.02 7.03
CA ARG A 75 1.05 13.67 6.98
C ARG A 75 1.64 13.98 5.62
N GLY A 76 2.83 14.59 5.59
CA GLY A 76 3.56 14.89 4.35
C GLY A 76 2.66 15.49 3.28
N TRP A 77 2.75 14.97 2.06
CA TRP A 77 1.93 15.31 0.88
C TRP A 77 0.45 14.87 0.97
N GLY A 78 -0.16 14.84 2.15
CA GLY A 78 -1.54 14.37 2.34
C GLY A 78 -1.69 12.85 2.31
N ALA A 79 -0.61 12.11 2.52
CA ALA A 79 -0.59 10.66 2.53
C ALA A 79 -1.45 10.09 3.67
N ILE A 80 -2.08 8.95 3.41
CA ILE A 80 -2.94 8.24 4.36
C ILE A 80 -2.42 6.82 4.50
N TYR A 81 -2.30 6.33 5.73
CA TYR A 81 -1.84 4.96 5.93
C TYR A 81 -2.89 3.97 5.46
N ALA A 82 -2.41 2.88 4.86
CA ALA A 82 -3.25 1.83 4.33
C ALA A 82 -2.64 0.45 4.60
N LYS A 83 -3.52 -0.51 4.90
CA LYS A 83 -3.25 -1.94 4.84
C LYS A 83 -3.89 -2.43 3.55
N ALA A 84 -3.06 -2.74 2.56
CA ALA A 84 -3.50 -3.17 1.25
C ALA A 84 -3.45 -4.69 1.15
N LYS A 85 -4.42 -5.25 0.44
CA LYS A 85 -4.49 -6.67 0.10
C LYS A 85 -4.87 -6.83 -1.37
N ILE A 86 -4.11 -7.67 -2.07
CA ILE A 86 -4.40 -8.16 -3.41
C ILE A 86 -4.15 -9.66 -3.35
N ARG A 87 -5.15 -10.47 -3.72
CA ARG A 87 -5.06 -11.95 -3.69
C ARG A 87 -4.54 -12.46 -2.32
N LYS A 88 -3.39 -13.13 -2.26
CA LYS A 88 -2.81 -13.71 -1.03
C LYS A 88 -1.87 -12.73 -0.32
N SER A 89 -1.32 -11.74 -1.02
CA SER A 89 -0.39 -10.77 -0.46
C SER A 89 -1.10 -9.62 0.24
N GLU A 90 -0.61 -9.30 1.44
CA GLU A 90 -1.09 -8.20 2.27
C GLU A 90 0.12 -7.42 2.81
N TRP A 91 0.06 -6.09 2.76
CA TRP A 91 1.16 -5.25 3.22
C TRP A 91 0.66 -3.91 3.74
N VAL A 92 1.47 -3.29 4.59
CA VAL A 92 1.22 -1.93 5.07
C VAL A 92 2.03 -0.94 4.24
N THR A 93 1.37 0.15 3.88
CA THR A 93 1.88 1.23 3.04
C THR A 93 1.07 2.51 3.29
N SER A 94 1.16 3.47 2.36
CA SER A 94 0.30 4.63 2.31
C SER A 94 -0.31 4.77 0.92
N ILE A 95 -1.49 5.33 0.86
CA ILE A 95 -2.05 5.89 -0.38
C ILE A 95 -1.73 7.38 -0.43
N PHE A 96 -1.54 7.90 -1.64
CA PHE A 96 -1.13 9.28 -1.88
C PHE A 96 -2.14 9.98 -2.77
N PRO A 97 -2.46 11.25 -2.55
CA PRO A 97 -3.23 12.00 -3.53
C PRO A 97 -2.46 12.06 -4.85
N ASP A 98 -3.14 11.81 -5.95
CA ASP A 98 -2.57 12.05 -7.27
C ASP A 98 -2.46 13.56 -7.54
N ARG A 99 -1.42 13.97 -8.27
CA ARG A 99 -1.18 15.39 -8.57
C ARG A 99 -2.09 15.91 -9.68
N TYR A 100 -2.48 15.03 -10.60
CA TYR A 100 -3.15 15.40 -11.85
C TYR A 100 -4.64 15.04 -11.87
N SER A 101 -5.14 14.37 -10.84
CA SER A 101 -6.54 13.95 -10.74
C SER A 101 -7.01 13.90 -9.28
N PRO A 102 -8.33 13.93 -9.01
CA PRO A 102 -8.88 13.98 -7.65
C PRO A 102 -8.84 12.63 -6.91
N ILE A 103 -8.00 11.68 -7.35
CA ILE A 103 -7.94 10.33 -6.81
C ILE A 103 -6.78 10.14 -5.84
N TYR A 104 -6.82 9.05 -5.08
CA TYR A 104 -5.63 8.49 -4.45
C TYR A 104 -5.00 7.40 -5.33
N ILE A 105 -3.68 7.26 -5.23
CA ILE A 105 -2.89 6.17 -5.82
C ILE A 105 -2.28 5.30 -4.73
N LEU A 106 -2.29 3.99 -4.96
CA LEU A 106 -1.69 2.97 -4.12
C LEU A 106 -0.43 2.43 -4.80
N PRO A 107 0.78 2.64 -4.24
CA PRO A 107 1.99 2.03 -4.79
C PRO A 107 1.98 0.51 -4.67
N LEU A 108 2.30 -0.17 -5.76
CA LEU A 108 2.46 -1.62 -5.83
C LEU A 108 3.94 -1.97 -5.63
N LYS A 109 4.30 -2.33 -4.40
CA LYS A 109 5.69 -2.66 -4.03
C LYS A 109 6.25 -3.74 -4.95
N LYS A 110 7.53 -3.60 -5.32
CA LYS A 110 8.25 -4.56 -6.18
C LYS A 110 7.96 -6.00 -5.78
N GLN A 111 8.22 -6.38 -4.53
CA GLN A 111 7.99 -7.73 -4.01
C GLN A 111 6.56 -8.24 -4.30
N ILE A 112 5.53 -7.44 -4.04
CA ILE A 112 4.13 -7.81 -4.24
C ILE A 112 3.83 -8.03 -5.73
N ARG A 113 4.42 -7.21 -6.61
CA ARG A 113 4.24 -7.37 -8.06
C ARG A 113 4.78 -8.70 -8.57
N TYR A 114 5.94 -9.12 -8.08
CA TYR A 114 6.52 -10.42 -8.44
C TYR A 114 5.68 -11.58 -7.88
N GLU A 115 5.27 -11.50 -6.60
CA GLU A 115 4.49 -12.57 -5.95
C GLU A 115 3.11 -12.79 -6.55
N GLU A 116 2.48 -11.73 -7.06
CA GLU A 116 1.09 -11.72 -7.53
C GLU A 116 0.96 -11.45 -9.03
N ASN A 117 2.08 -11.39 -9.76
CA ASN A 117 2.13 -11.11 -11.20
C ASN A 117 1.38 -9.81 -11.57
N LEU A 118 1.71 -8.70 -10.90
CA LEU A 118 1.03 -7.39 -11.06
C LEU A 118 1.81 -6.46 -11.98
N TYR A 119 1.54 -6.57 -13.28
CA TYR A 119 2.22 -5.79 -14.32
C TYR A 119 1.24 -4.93 -15.12
N ASP A 120 1.78 -4.21 -16.09
CA ASP A 120 1.16 -3.11 -16.81
C ASP A 120 -0.20 -3.50 -17.40
N GLY A 121 -1.21 -2.66 -17.15
CA GLY A 121 -2.53 -2.78 -17.78
C GLY A 121 -3.47 -3.83 -17.21
N ILE A 122 -2.99 -4.77 -16.37
CA ILE A 122 -3.86 -5.81 -15.81
C ILE A 122 -4.92 -5.24 -14.87
N GLU A 123 -6.08 -5.89 -14.80
CA GLU A 123 -7.12 -5.57 -13.82
C GLU A 123 -6.93 -6.37 -12.53
N ILE A 124 -7.04 -5.69 -11.39
CA ILE A 124 -6.81 -6.25 -10.05
C ILE A 124 -7.96 -5.90 -9.11
N ASN A 125 -8.29 -6.82 -8.21
CA ASN A 125 -9.17 -6.56 -7.07
C ASN A 125 -8.33 -6.15 -5.87
N VAL A 126 -8.56 -4.93 -5.39
CA VAL A 126 -7.80 -4.31 -4.30
C VAL A 126 -8.71 -4.16 -3.09
N THR A 127 -8.19 -4.52 -1.92
CA THR A 127 -8.76 -4.12 -0.63
C THR A 127 -7.81 -3.18 0.07
N ILE A 128 -8.29 -2.04 0.57
CA ILE A 128 -7.51 -1.15 1.43
C ILE A 128 -8.25 -0.89 2.74
N GLY A 129 -7.57 -1.04 3.87
CA GLY A 129 -8.03 -0.55 5.17
C GLY A 129 -7.22 0.68 5.55
N ILE A 130 -7.87 1.82 5.83
CA ILE A 130 -7.19 3.09 6.09
C ILE A 130 -7.22 3.50 7.57
N TRP A 131 -6.21 4.26 7.97
CA TRP A 131 -6.16 4.99 9.24
C TRP A 131 -5.36 6.30 9.11
N PHE A 132 -5.49 7.15 10.12
CA PHE A 132 -4.87 8.47 10.20
C PHE A 132 -3.95 8.53 11.42
#